data_AF-A0A3L7W747-F1
#
_entry.id   AF-A0A3L7W747-F1
#
_cell.length_a   1.000
_cell.length_b   1.000
_cell.length_c   1.000
_cell.angle_alpha   90.00
_cell.angle_beta   90.00
_cell.angle_gamma   90.00
#
_symmetry.space_group_name_H-M   'P 1'
#
loop_
_entity.id
_entity.type
_entity.pdbx_description
1 polymer ?
#
loop_
_entity_poly.entity_id
_entity_poly.type
_entity_poly.pdbx_seq_one_letter_code
_entity_poly.pdbx_strand_id
1 'polypeptide(L)'
;MHIHQPMRIDLVRREVNGRDGVLYPIDRIEIANGAMYFSRVGAQHPAIAYQERWLLPALGCVVIRWTMREGRAPFNYGWYIDLDGIEMSDEHWTVTDRYLDVIVREGVAYEVLDADELAEAIEANAVALPDALATLRSLDVLCDALRRHRNSVTALLGEFAPGLPV
;
A
#
# COMPACT_ATOMS: atom_id res chain seq x y z
N MET A 1 -7.44 -17.88 4.43
CA MET A 1 -6.59 -16.98 5.25
C MET A 1 -5.09 -17.23 5.05
N HIS A 2 -4.41 -16.34 4.32
CA HIS A 2 -2.95 -16.25 4.32
C HIS A 2 -2.53 -15.28 5.43
N ILE A 3 -1.55 -15.68 6.27
CA ILE A 3 -1.00 -14.79 7.29
C ILE A 3 0.22 -14.12 6.68
N HIS A 4 0.10 -12.84 6.36
CA HIS A 4 1.22 -12.05 5.87
C HIS A 4 2.15 -11.66 7.02
N GLN A 5 3.46 -11.81 6.82
CA GLN A 5 4.43 -11.19 7.72
C GLN A 5 4.36 -9.66 7.54
N PRO A 6 4.52 -8.87 8.62
CA PRO A 6 4.65 -7.43 8.48
C PRO A 6 5.83 -7.09 7.57
N MET A 7 5.61 -6.19 6.62
CA MET A 7 6.70 -5.63 5.84
C MET A 7 7.47 -4.64 6.73
N ARG A 8 8.80 -4.73 6.72
CA ARG A 8 9.67 -3.84 7.50
C ARG A 8 10.65 -3.11 6.60
N ILE A 9 10.68 -1.80 6.72
CA ILE A 9 11.60 -0.92 5.99
C ILE A 9 12.67 -0.45 6.98
N ASP A 10 13.93 -0.70 6.67
CA ASP A 10 15.10 -0.21 7.42
C ASP A 10 15.68 1.00 6.69
N LEU A 11 15.58 2.19 7.31
CA LEU A 11 16.00 3.45 6.72
C LEU A 11 17.53 3.59 6.65
N VAL A 12 18.24 2.94 7.57
CA VAL A 12 19.70 2.99 7.67
C VAL A 12 20.32 2.08 6.62
N ARG A 13 19.85 0.84 6.52
CA ARG A 13 20.31 -0.14 5.54
C ARG A 13 19.73 0.10 4.15
N ARG A 14 18.62 0.85 4.05
CA ARG A 14 17.84 1.05 2.82
C ARG A 14 17.38 -0.28 2.22
N GLU A 15 16.74 -1.08 3.07
CA GLU A 15 16.25 -2.41 2.71
C GLU A 15 14.80 -2.57 3.16
N VAL A 16 14.04 -3.40 2.43
CA VAL A 16 12.69 -3.83 2.81
C VAL A 16 12.70 -5.34 3.00
N ASN A 17 12.34 -5.79 4.18
CA ASN A 17 11.87 -7.16 4.38
C ASN A 17 10.40 -7.22 3.96
N GLY A 18 10.12 -7.89 2.84
CA GLY A 18 8.80 -7.97 2.25
C GLY A 18 7.84 -8.88 3.03
N ARG A 19 6.55 -8.83 2.70
CA ARG A 19 5.53 -9.74 3.27
C ARG A 19 5.80 -11.22 2.98
N ASP A 20 6.60 -11.48 1.94
CA ASP A 20 7.12 -12.78 1.54
C ASP A 20 8.32 -13.25 2.38
N GLY A 21 8.78 -12.44 3.34
CA GLY A 21 9.92 -12.71 4.20
C GLY A 21 11.28 -12.52 3.51
N VAL A 22 11.30 -11.97 2.29
CA VAL A 22 12.52 -11.77 1.51
C VAL A 22 13.02 -10.34 1.68
N LEU A 23 14.34 -10.19 1.78
CA LEU A 23 15.00 -8.88 1.89
C LEU A 23 15.30 -8.30 0.51
N TYR A 24 14.99 -7.03 0.33
CA TYR A 24 15.17 -6.32 -0.94
C TYR A 24 15.85 -4.97 -0.74
N PRO A 25 16.83 -4.60 -1.58
CA PRO A 25 17.41 -3.28 -1.57
C PRO A 25 16.40 -2.23 -2.07
N ILE A 26 16.49 -1.02 -1.55
CA ILE A 26 15.70 0.15 -1.96
C ILE A 26 16.54 1.06 -2.84
N ASP A 27 16.05 1.34 -4.04
CA ASP A 27 16.73 2.22 -4.98
C ASP A 27 16.57 3.69 -4.57
N ARG A 28 15.35 4.09 -4.22
CA ARG A 28 15.01 5.46 -3.81
C ARG A 28 14.07 5.43 -2.61
N ILE A 29 14.34 6.30 -1.64
CA ILE A 29 13.50 6.51 -0.47
C ILE A 29 13.41 8.01 -0.18
N GLU A 30 12.20 8.50 0.04
CA GLU A 30 11.92 9.89 0.37
C GLU A 30 10.84 9.95 1.44
N ILE A 31 11.03 10.82 2.44
CA ILE A 31 10.08 11.01 3.54
C ILE A 31 9.73 12.48 3.59
N ALA A 32 8.44 12.79 3.59
CA ALA A 32 7.93 14.15 3.69
C ALA A 32 6.53 14.14 4.33
N ASN A 33 6.28 15.11 5.21
CA ASN A 33 4.96 15.35 5.80
C ASN A 33 4.30 14.11 6.45
N GLY A 34 5.10 13.27 7.11
CA GLY A 34 4.61 12.05 7.77
C GLY A 34 4.23 10.93 6.80
N ALA A 35 4.59 11.03 5.53
CA ALA A 35 4.46 10.00 4.52
C ALA A 35 5.84 9.57 3.98
N MET A 36 5.91 8.38 3.39
CA MET A 36 7.13 7.86 2.77
C MET A 36 6.85 7.36 1.36
N TYR A 37 7.74 7.69 0.43
CA TYR A 37 7.85 7.05 -0.87
C TYR A 37 9.08 6.14 -0.87
N PHE A 38 8.95 4.95 -1.47
CA PHE A 38 10.12 4.20 -1.88
C PHE A 38 9.90 3.48 -3.21
N SER A 39 11.00 3.15 -3.88
CA SER A 39 10.98 2.33 -5.07
C SER A 39 12.09 1.30 -5.12
N ARG A 40 11.82 0.20 -5.81
CA ARG A 40 12.73 -0.94 -5.93
C ARG A 40 12.41 -1.78 -7.16
N VAL A 41 13.36 -2.60 -7.57
CA VAL A 41 13.14 -3.66 -8.54
C VAL A 41 12.06 -4.63 -8.05
N GLY A 42 11.18 -5.03 -8.98
CA GLY A 42 10.06 -5.94 -8.73
C GLY A 42 10.53 -7.30 -8.25
N ALA A 43 10.24 -7.56 -6.97
CA ALA A 43 10.52 -8.79 -6.25
C ALA A 43 9.67 -9.97 -6.75
N GLN A 44 10.31 -11.07 -7.15
CA GLN A 44 9.77 -12.44 -7.32
C GLN A 44 8.45 -12.63 -8.11
N HIS A 45 7.95 -11.60 -8.80
CA HIS A 45 6.79 -11.73 -9.68
C HIS A 45 7.25 -11.80 -11.16
N PRO A 46 6.84 -12.82 -11.92
CA PRO A 46 7.32 -13.04 -13.29
C PRO A 46 6.91 -11.93 -14.28
N ALA A 47 5.92 -11.10 -13.91
CA ALA A 47 5.44 -10.01 -14.76
C ALA A 47 5.89 -8.60 -14.34
N ILE A 48 6.34 -8.40 -13.11
CA ILE A 48 6.63 -7.06 -12.56
C ILE A 48 8.14 -6.80 -12.62
N ALA A 49 8.53 -5.69 -13.24
CA ALA A 49 9.92 -5.25 -13.36
C ALA A 49 10.32 -4.31 -12.23
N TYR A 50 9.39 -3.46 -11.81
CA TYR A 50 9.65 -2.38 -10.86
C TYR A 50 8.42 -2.11 -10.00
N GLN A 51 8.65 -1.60 -8.80
CA GLN A 51 7.60 -1.25 -7.87
C GLN A 51 7.91 0.08 -7.20
N GLU A 52 6.88 0.90 -7.09
CA GLU A 52 6.85 2.14 -6.30
C GLU A 52 5.77 2.00 -5.23
N ARG A 53 6.05 2.49 -4.03
CA ARG A 53 5.10 2.48 -2.91
C ARG A 53 5.09 3.83 -2.21
N TRP A 54 3.89 4.27 -1.81
CA TRP A 54 3.66 5.42 -0.94
C TRP A 54 2.95 4.95 0.33
N LEU A 55 3.62 5.09 1.46
CA LEU A 55 3.06 4.77 2.78
C LEU A 55 2.43 6.04 3.33
N LEU A 56 1.12 5.96 3.59
CA LEU A 56 0.29 7.09 4.03
C LEU A 56 -0.32 6.79 5.41
N PRO A 57 0.44 6.92 6.52
CA PRO A 57 -0.06 6.64 7.86
C PRO A 57 -1.35 7.39 8.23
N ALA A 58 -1.51 8.62 7.75
CA ALA A 58 -2.71 9.43 8.00
C ALA A 58 -3.99 8.85 7.37
N LEU A 59 -3.86 8.10 6.27
CA LEU A 59 -4.96 7.36 5.65
C LEU A 59 -5.04 5.91 6.13
N GLY A 60 -3.97 5.37 6.73
CA GLY A 60 -3.87 3.95 7.03
C GLY A 60 -3.86 3.11 5.75
N CYS A 61 -3.06 3.51 4.77
CA CYS A 61 -2.95 2.78 3.51
C CYS A 61 -1.58 2.90 2.84
N VAL A 62 -1.29 1.94 1.96
CA VAL A 62 -0.11 1.93 1.09
C VAL A 62 -0.56 1.95 -0.35
N VAL A 63 -0.24 3.02 -1.09
CA VAL A 63 -0.48 3.09 -2.54
C VAL A 63 0.70 2.43 -3.26
N ILE A 64 0.41 1.64 -4.28
CA ILE A 64 1.38 0.85 -5.03
C ILE A 64 1.18 1.08 -6.53
N ARG A 65 2.30 1.28 -7.24
CA ARG A 65 2.38 1.28 -8.70
C ARG A 65 3.39 0.24 -9.16
N TRP A 66 3.06 -0.45 -10.24
CA TRP A 66 3.91 -1.48 -10.85
C TRP A 66 4.29 -1.10 -12.26
N THR A 67 5.58 -1.24 -12.56
CA THR A 67 6.08 -1.25 -13.93
C THR A 67 6.20 -2.69 -14.40
N MET A 68 5.50 -3.03 -15.47
CA MET A 68 5.52 -4.38 -16.04
C MET A 68 6.81 -4.64 -16.81
N ARG A 69 7.23 -5.91 -16.86
CA ARG A 69 8.32 -6.36 -17.74
C ARG A 69 7.91 -6.23 -19.21
N GLU A 70 8.88 -6.01 -20.07
CA GLU A 70 8.67 -5.95 -21.51
C GLU A 70 7.90 -7.19 -22.02
N GLY A 71 6.91 -6.97 -22.88
CA GLY A 71 6.05 -8.03 -23.42
C GLY A 71 4.96 -8.52 -22.47
N ARG A 72 4.84 -7.98 -21.25
CA ARG A 72 3.72 -8.28 -20.33
C ARG A 72 2.63 -7.22 -20.46
N ALA A 73 1.38 -7.68 -20.52
CA ALA A 73 0.23 -6.80 -20.49
C ALA A 73 0.18 -6.03 -19.16
N PRO A 74 -0.23 -4.75 -19.17
CA PRO A 74 -0.54 -4.02 -17.95
C PRO A 74 -1.71 -4.68 -17.21
N PHE A 75 -1.80 -4.42 -15.92
CA PHE A 75 -3.02 -4.69 -15.18
C PHE A 75 -4.17 -3.85 -15.73
N ASN A 76 -5.41 -4.30 -15.52
CA ASN A 76 -6.61 -3.56 -15.91
C ASN A 76 -6.95 -2.40 -14.93
N TYR A 77 -6.03 -2.09 -14.03
CA TYR A 77 -6.03 -0.97 -13.09
C TYR A 77 -4.68 -0.24 -13.18
N GLY A 78 -4.66 1.04 -12.77
CA GLY A 78 -3.43 1.85 -12.75
C GLY A 78 -2.74 1.84 -11.39
N TRP A 79 -3.50 1.62 -10.32
CA TRP A 79 -3.02 1.67 -8.94
C TRP A 79 -3.65 0.59 -8.09
N TYR A 80 -2.91 0.17 -7.07
CA TYR A 80 -3.36 -0.71 -6.00
C TYR A 80 -3.13 -0.03 -4.67
N ILE A 81 -4.02 -0.24 -3.71
CA ILE A 81 -3.96 0.40 -2.41
C ILE A 81 -4.28 -0.65 -1.34
N ASP A 82 -3.29 -0.98 -0.52
CA ASP A 82 -3.47 -1.83 0.67
C ASP A 82 -3.99 -0.96 1.82
N LEU A 83 -5.03 -1.35 2.55
CA LEU A 83 -5.50 -0.66 3.75
C LEU A 83 -4.74 -1.17 4.99
N ASP A 84 -3.47 -0.79 5.08
CA ASP A 84 -2.55 -1.30 6.11
C ASP A 84 -2.49 -0.48 7.41
N GLY A 85 -2.07 -1.17 8.48
CA GLY A 85 -1.47 -0.52 9.63
C GLY A 85 -0.04 -0.07 9.35
N ILE A 86 0.28 1.19 9.62
CA ILE A 86 1.62 1.74 9.40
C ILE A 86 2.14 2.34 10.70
N GLU A 87 3.25 1.81 11.19
CA GLU A 87 3.95 2.28 12.37
C GLU A 87 5.32 2.83 11.98
N MET A 88 5.67 4.00 12.53
CA MET A 88 6.91 4.71 12.22
C MET A 88 7.78 4.82 13.47
N SER A 89 9.07 4.57 13.31
CA SER A 89 10.12 4.91 14.27
C SER A 89 11.23 5.72 13.57
N ASP A 90 12.25 6.12 14.33
CA ASP A 90 13.36 6.93 13.81
C ASP A 90 14.16 6.21 12.70
N GLU A 91 14.26 4.88 12.77
CA GLU A 91 15.09 4.08 11.85
C GLU A 91 14.29 3.06 11.04
N HIS A 92 13.03 2.80 11.40
CA HIS A 92 12.23 1.74 10.78
C HIS A 92 10.78 2.16 10.54
N TRP A 93 10.20 1.62 9.46
CA TRP A 93 8.76 1.64 9.24
C TRP A 93 8.25 0.21 9.18
N THR A 94 7.15 -0.06 9.87
CA THR A 94 6.48 -1.37 9.83
C THR A 94 5.10 -1.21 9.20
N VAL A 95 4.80 -2.08 8.25
CA VAL A 95 3.51 -2.15 7.56
C VAL A 95 2.89 -3.50 7.82
N THR A 96 1.71 -3.50 8.45
CA THR A 96 0.97 -4.68 8.86
C THR A 96 -0.28 -4.80 8.01
N ASP A 97 -0.44 -5.97 7.39
CA ASP A 97 -1.61 -6.32 6.60
C ASP A 97 -2.90 -6.22 7.41
N ARG A 98 -3.92 -5.61 6.81
CA ARG A 98 -5.27 -5.65 7.37
C ARG A 98 -6.33 -6.03 6.32
N TYR A 99 -5.93 -6.85 5.35
CA TYR A 99 -6.77 -7.61 4.42
C TYR A 99 -7.47 -6.83 3.32
N LEU A 100 -7.97 -5.61 3.57
CA LEU A 100 -8.69 -4.86 2.55
C LEU A 100 -7.75 -4.20 1.55
N ASP A 101 -8.09 -4.35 0.28
CA ASP A 101 -7.39 -3.72 -0.82
C ASP A 101 -8.35 -2.92 -1.71
N VAL A 102 -7.80 -1.97 -2.46
CA VAL A 102 -8.53 -1.20 -3.46
C VAL A 102 -7.73 -1.11 -4.76
N ILE A 103 -8.35 -1.46 -5.88
CA ILE A 103 -7.79 -1.18 -7.20
C ILE A 103 -8.43 0.08 -7.78
N VAL A 104 -7.62 0.91 -8.45
CA VAL A 104 -8.10 2.15 -9.05
C VAL A 104 -7.73 2.22 -10.53
N ARG A 105 -8.75 2.43 -11.37
CA ARG A 105 -8.60 2.90 -12.75
C ARG A 105 -8.62 4.43 -12.70
N GLU A 106 -7.44 5.03 -12.83
CA GLU A 106 -7.21 6.47 -12.71
C GLU A 106 -8.27 7.28 -13.48
N GLY A 107 -8.98 8.18 -12.79
CA GLY A 107 -9.99 9.05 -13.37
C GLY A 107 -11.32 8.37 -13.75
N VAL A 108 -11.46 7.06 -13.56
CA VAL A 108 -12.61 6.27 -14.03
C VAL A 108 -13.39 5.68 -12.86
N ALA A 109 -12.80 4.76 -12.11
CA ALA A 109 -13.50 4.00 -11.06
C ALA A 109 -12.50 3.36 -10.10
N TYR A 110 -12.98 2.95 -8.92
CA TYR A 110 -12.26 2.07 -8.01
C TYR A 110 -13.14 0.87 -7.62
N GLU A 111 -12.50 -0.18 -7.15
CA GLU A 111 -13.14 -1.41 -6.67
C GLU A 111 -12.46 -1.86 -5.38
N VAL A 112 -13.27 -2.21 -4.38
CA VAL A 112 -12.80 -2.74 -3.09
C VAL A 112 -12.71 -4.25 -3.22
N LEU A 113 -11.60 -4.82 -2.77
CA LEU A 113 -11.29 -6.24 -2.81
C LEU A 113 -11.19 -6.81 -1.39
N ASP A 114 -11.29 -8.13 -1.28
CA ASP A 114 -10.90 -8.93 -0.11
C ASP A 114 -11.63 -8.58 1.21
N ALA A 115 -12.86 -8.07 1.08
CA ALA A 115 -13.75 -7.84 2.21
C ALA A 115 -14.23 -9.14 2.88
N ASP A 116 -14.30 -10.23 2.12
CA ASP A 116 -14.50 -11.58 2.63
C ASP A 116 -13.30 -12.05 3.46
N GLU A 117 -12.05 -11.77 3.04
CA GLU A 117 -10.87 -12.10 3.83
C GLU A 117 -10.83 -11.37 5.17
N LEU A 118 -11.17 -10.06 5.19
CA LEU A 118 -11.30 -9.33 6.46
C LEU A 118 -12.38 -9.96 7.37
N ALA A 119 -13.51 -10.37 6.79
CA ALA A 119 -14.59 -11.02 7.55
C ALA A 119 -14.12 -12.36 8.15
N GLU A 120 -13.48 -13.21 7.34
CA GLU A 120 -12.87 -14.47 7.81
C GLU A 120 -11.85 -14.23 8.92
N ALA A 121 -11.00 -13.20 8.78
CA ALA A 121 -9.98 -12.86 9.78
C ALA A 121 -10.61 -12.41 11.11
N ILE A 122 -11.72 -11.66 11.07
CA ILE A 122 -12.48 -11.27 12.26
C ILE A 122 -13.08 -12.51 12.93
N GLU A 123 -13.75 -13.38 12.16
CA GLU A 123 -14.35 -14.62 12.70
C GLU A 123 -13.31 -15.54 13.34
N ALA A 124 -12.13 -15.63 12.74
CA ALA A 124 -11.01 -16.43 13.23
C ALA A 124 -10.22 -15.77 14.38
N ASN A 125 -10.53 -14.53 14.78
CA ASN A 125 -9.70 -13.71 15.68
C ASN A 125 -8.24 -13.57 15.21
N ALA A 126 -8.02 -13.60 13.90
CA ALA A 126 -6.71 -13.43 13.28
C ALA A 126 -6.32 -11.96 13.12
N VAL A 127 -7.29 -11.06 13.20
CA VAL A 127 -7.10 -9.61 13.30
C VAL A 127 -7.62 -9.11 14.64
N ALA A 128 -6.89 -8.19 15.27
CA ALA A 128 -7.39 -7.55 16.48
C ALA A 128 -8.58 -6.65 16.13
N LEU A 129 -9.63 -6.69 16.96
CA LEU A 129 -10.84 -5.87 16.71
C LEU A 129 -10.54 -4.37 16.49
N PRO A 130 -9.62 -3.73 17.26
CA PRO A 130 -9.24 -2.34 16.98
C PRO A 130 -8.66 -2.11 15.58
N ASP A 131 -7.86 -3.06 15.06
CA ASP A 131 -7.27 -2.97 13.72
C ASP A 131 -8.32 -3.14 12.63
N ALA A 132 -9.24 -4.10 12.78
CA ALA A 132 -10.36 -4.26 11.84
C ALA A 132 -11.24 -3.00 11.78
N LEU A 133 -11.54 -2.39 12.93
CA LEU A 133 -12.29 -1.13 12.99
C LEU A 133 -11.51 0.04 12.37
N ALA A 134 -10.19 0.08 12.56
CA ALA A 134 -9.34 1.08 11.92
C ALA A 134 -9.36 0.93 10.40
N THR A 135 -9.24 -0.28 9.87
CA THR A 135 -9.33 -0.59 8.44
C THR A 135 -10.64 -0.11 7.83
N LEU A 136 -11.78 -0.38 8.47
CA LEU A 136 -13.09 0.06 7.97
C LEU A 136 -13.21 1.60 7.94
N ARG A 137 -12.64 2.30 8.94
CA ARG A 137 -12.61 3.77 8.96
C ARG A 137 -11.68 4.33 7.89
N SER A 138 -10.51 3.72 7.70
CA SER A 138 -9.57 4.08 6.64
C SER A 138 -10.19 3.89 5.26
N LEU A 139 -10.94 2.81 5.05
CA LEU A 139 -11.67 2.58 3.79
C LEU A 139 -12.70 3.70 3.52
N ASP A 140 -13.46 4.12 4.53
CA ASP A 140 -14.45 5.20 4.37
C ASP A 140 -13.78 6.52 3.95
N VAL A 141 -12.71 6.91 4.66
CA VAL A 141 -11.93 8.11 4.35
C VAL A 141 -11.30 8.02 2.96
N LEU A 142 -10.71 6.88 2.60
CA LEU A 142 -10.12 6.64 1.28
C LEU A 142 -11.18 6.74 0.18
N CYS A 143 -12.35 6.14 0.36
CA CYS A 143 -13.45 6.19 -0.60
C CYS A 143 -13.95 7.62 -0.81
N ASP A 144 -14.10 8.41 0.26
CA ASP A 144 -14.47 9.82 0.16
C ASP A 144 -13.42 10.63 -0.60
N ALA A 145 -12.14 10.46 -0.26
CA ALA A 145 -11.03 11.12 -0.93
C ALA A 145 -10.98 10.77 -2.43
N LEU A 146 -11.10 9.48 -2.79
CA LEU A 146 -11.13 9.05 -4.19
C LEU A 146 -12.30 9.68 -4.94
N ARG A 147 -13.52 9.68 -4.37
CA ARG A 147 -14.69 10.31 -5.02
C ARG A 147 -14.51 11.80 -5.21
N ARG A 148 -14.03 12.51 -4.19
CA ARG A 148 -13.74 13.96 -4.24
C ARG A 148 -12.71 14.31 -5.30
N HIS A 149 -11.72 13.43 -5.50
CA HIS A 149 -10.69 13.54 -6.55
C HIS A 149 -11.08 12.91 -7.89
N ARG A 150 -12.35 12.54 -8.08
CA ARG A 150 -12.84 11.88 -9.31
C ARG A 150 -12.01 10.65 -9.70
N ASN A 151 -11.70 9.82 -8.71
CA ASN A 151 -10.90 8.60 -8.82
C ASN A 151 -9.46 8.85 -9.31
N SER A 152 -8.89 10.03 -9.04
CA SER A 152 -7.48 10.32 -9.33
C SER A 152 -6.60 10.03 -8.12
N VAL A 153 -5.75 9.00 -8.23
CA VAL A 153 -4.75 8.68 -7.21
C VAL A 153 -3.61 9.68 -7.25
N THR A 154 -3.28 10.23 -8.42
CA THR A 154 -2.30 11.32 -8.53
C THR A 154 -2.72 12.54 -7.71
N ALA A 155 -3.99 12.95 -7.79
CA ALA A 155 -4.51 14.05 -6.97
C ALA A 155 -4.58 13.69 -5.48
N LEU A 156 -4.93 12.45 -5.14
CA LEU A 156 -4.91 11.94 -3.77
C LEU A 156 -3.49 12.01 -3.17
N LEU A 157 -2.48 11.54 -3.89
CA LEU A 157 -1.07 11.63 -3.46
C LEU A 157 -0.62 13.08 -3.31
N GLY A 158 -1.08 13.99 -4.17
CA GLY A 158 -0.81 15.42 -4.03
C GLY A 158 -1.34 16.01 -2.71
N GLU A 159 -2.41 15.45 -2.16
CA GLU A 159 -3.00 15.88 -0.87
C GLU A 159 -2.35 15.19 0.33
N PHE A 160 -2.19 13.87 0.28
CA PHE A 160 -1.78 13.06 1.43
C PHE A 160 -0.28 12.74 1.50
N ALA A 161 0.46 13.02 0.42
CA ALA A 161 1.90 12.86 0.31
C ALA A 161 2.57 14.09 -0.34
N PRO A 162 2.26 15.33 0.11
CA PRO A 162 2.79 16.52 -0.52
C PRO A 162 4.32 16.54 -0.41
N GLY A 163 4.98 16.82 -1.53
CA GLY A 163 6.44 16.85 -1.62
C GLY A 163 7.09 15.49 -1.92
N LEU A 164 6.31 14.41 -2.01
CA LEU A 164 6.79 13.13 -2.53
C LEU A 164 6.60 13.05 -4.06
N PRO A 165 7.34 12.16 -4.75
CA PRO A 165 7.19 11.95 -6.19
C PRO A 165 5.79 11.40 -6.52
N VAL A 166 5.25 11.74 -7.69
CA VAL A 166 3.98 11.20 -8.21
C VAL A 166 4.13 10.79 -9.66
#